data_AF-A0A1G8NU28-F1
#
_entry.id   AF-A0A1G8NU28-F1
#
_cell.length_a   1.000
_cell.length_b   1.000
_cell.length_c   1.000
_cell.angle_alpha   90.00
_cell.angle_beta   90.00
_cell.angle_gamma   90.00
#
_symmetry.space_group_name_H-M   'P 1'
#
loop_
_entity.id
_entity.type
_entity.pdbx_description
1 polymer ?
#
loop_
_entity_poly.entity_id
_entity_poly.type
_entity_poly.pdbx_seq_one_letter_code
_entity_poly.pdbx_strand_id
1 'polypeptide(L)'
;MAGATLDVEVDSSQVGEMLAKLAERMDDLRTPLEDIREYLHQSTDERFSQQVAPDGSPWAPLAPSTLAKKKSPRTLRESGDLQDTLRGQVEGDELLFGTDRPYGAVHQFGQKAGASGRNRRGSPIPWGDIPARPYLGLSAEDETEILAIVESWLLPV
;
A
#
# COMPACT_ATOMS: atom_id res chain seq x y z
N MET A 1 7.84 10.58 2.69
CA MET A 1 6.70 10.46 3.64
C MET A 1 7.16 9.72 4.90
N ALA A 2 6.61 10.01 6.09
CA ALA A 2 6.99 9.31 7.34
C ALA A 2 6.21 8.00 7.58
N GLY A 3 5.20 7.71 6.75
CA GLY A 3 4.44 6.46 6.75
C GLY A 3 5.01 5.43 5.78
N ALA A 4 4.14 4.79 4.99
CA ALA A 4 4.53 3.81 3.98
C ALA A 4 4.06 4.26 2.59
N THR A 5 4.92 4.03 1.59
CA THR A 5 4.68 4.43 0.20
C THR A 5 5.09 3.28 -0.71
N LEU A 6 4.25 2.99 -1.70
CA LEU A 6 4.55 2.24 -2.89
C LEU A 6 4.92 3.24 -3.98
N ASP A 7 6.02 2.98 -4.66
CA ASP A 7 6.47 3.75 -5.81
C ASP A 7 6.17 2.96 -7.08
N VAL A 8 5.57 3.62 -8.07
CA VAL A 8 5.32 3.07 -9.40
C VAL A 8 6.03 4.00 -10.39
N GLU A 9 7.17 3.54 -10.87
CA GLU A 9 8.08 4.29 -11.72
C GLU A 9 8.56 3.43 -12.90
N VAL A 10 9.26 4.08 -13.84
CA VAL A 10 9.93 3.38 -14.93
C VAL A 10 11.16 2.64 -14.40
N ASP A 11 11.01 1.34 -14.14
CA ASP A 11 12.08 0.45 -13.68
C ASP A 11 12.22 -0.83 -14.53
N SER A 12 13.00 -1.80 -14.07
CA SER A 12 13.21 -3.08 -14.76
C SER A 12 12.09 -4.11 -14.54
N SER A 13 11.00 -3.74 -13.85
CA SER A 13 9.82 -4.59 -13.76
C SER A 13 9.06 -4.59 -15.08
N GLN A 14 8.16 -5.56 -15.27
CA GLN A 14 7.31 -5.59 -16.46
C GLN A 14 6.44 -4.32 -16.59
N VAL A 15 5.97 -3.79 -15.45
CA VAL A 15 5.23 -2.53 -15.39
C VAL A 15 6.13 -1.36 -15.81
N GLY A 16 7.34 -1.28 -15.26
CA GLY A 16 8.32 -0.26 -15.58
C GLY A 16 8.70 -0.23 -17.07
N GLU A 17 8.96 -1.40 -17.67
CA GLU A 17 9.26 -1.51 -19.10
C GLU A 17 8.09 -1.05 -20.00
N MET A 18 6.85 -1.29 -19.58
CA MET A 18 5.68 -0.83 -20.34
C MET A 18 5.42 0.65 -20.16
N LEU A 19 5.64 1.20 -18.95
CA LEU A 19 5.64 2.65 -18.72
C LEU A 19 6.72 3.34 -19.56
N ALA A 20 7.91 2.75 -19.72
CA ALA A 20 8.94 3.27 -20.63
C ALA A 20 8.44 3.36 -22.08
N LYS A 21 7.82 2.29 -22.59
CA LYS A 21 7.25 2.27 -23.96
C LYS A 21 6.10 3.27 -24.14
N LEU A 22 5.36 3.54 -23.07
CA LEU A 22 4.33 4.56 -23.06
C LEU A 22 4.94 5.97 -23.11
N ALA A 23 5.99 6.21 -22.32
CA ALA A 23 6.74 7.46 -22.29
C ALA A 23 7.41 7.77 -23.64
N GLU A 24 7.83 6.75 -24.40
CA GLU A 24 8.34 6.94 -25.76
C GLU A 24 7.27 7.43 -26.77
N ARG A 25 5.98 7.19 -26.49
CA ARG A 25 4.87 7.55 -27.38
C ARG A 25 4.09 8.78 -26.92
N MET A 26 4.18 9.14 -25.65
CA MET A 26 3.40 10.21 -25.04
C MET A 26 4.30 11.20 -24.31
N ASP A 27 4.11 12.49 -24.59
CA ASP A 27 4.83 13.56 -23.90
C ASP A 27 4.35 13.78 -22.46
N ASP A 28 3.16 13.27 -22.08
CA ASP A 28 2.57 13.41 -20.75
C ASP A 28 1.96 12.09 -20.26
N LEU A 29 2.57 11.50 -19.23
CA LEU A 29 2.11 10.27 -18.57
C LEU A 29 1.11 10.53 -17.44
N ARG A 30 0.76 11.80 -17.17
CA ARG A 30 -0.11 12.13 -16.03
C ARG A 30 -1.44 11.39 -16.10
N THR A 31 -2.13 11.42 -17.24
CA THR A 31 -3.46 10.77 -17.34
C THR A 31 -3.38 9.24 -17.17
N PRO A 32 -2.46 8.52 -17.86
CA PRO A 32 -2.24 7.10 -17.59
C PRO A 32 -1.91 6.78 -16.12
N LEU A 33 -1.05 7.58 -15.47
CA LEU A 33 -0.69 7.39 -14.06
C LEU A 33 -1.85 7.70 -13.11
N GLU A 34 -2.73 8.64 -13.47
CA GLU A 34 -3.96 8.91 -12.72
C GLU A 34 -4.96 7.75 -12.79
N ASP A 35 -5.04 7.04 -13.91
CA ASP A 35 -5.85 5.80 -14.03
C ASP A 35 -5.26 4.67 -13.18
N ILE A 36 -3.94 4.49 -13.23
CA ILE A 36 -3.23 3.53 -12.36
C ILE A 36 -3.46 3.89 -10.89
N ARG A 37 -3.44 5.18 -10.52
CA ARG A 37 -3.72 5.64 -9.16
C ARG A 37 -5.11 5.23 -8.69
N GLU A 38 -6.13 5.43 -9.52
CA GLU A 38 -7.50 5.02 -9.20
C GLU A 38 -7.60 3.51 -9.00
N TYR A 39 -6.95 2.75 -9.87
CA TYR A 39 -6.85 1.30 -9.73
C TYR A 39 -6.20 0.90 -8.39
N LEU A 40 -5.08 1.51 -7.99
CA LEU A 40 -4.40 1.22 -6.73
C LEU A 40 -5.24 1.55 -5.50
N HIS A 41 -6.09 2.58 -5.58
CA HIS A 41 -7.09 2.87 -4.55
C HIS A 41 -8.07 1.70 -4.41
N GLN A 42 -8.64 1.25 -5.53
CA GLN A 42 -9.59 0.14 -5.54
C GLN A 42 -8.95 -1.17 -5.04
N SER A 43 -7.80 -1.57 -5.60
CA SER A 43 -7.14 -2.83 -5.25
C SER A 43 -6.74 -2.88 -3.78
N THR A 44 -6.28 -1.74 -3.24
CA THR A 44 -5.94 -1.65 -1.81
C THR A 44 -7.18 -1.70 -0.94
N ASP A 45 -8.27 -1.03 -1.31
CA ASP A 45 -9.54 -1.10 -0.58
C ASP A 45 -10.11 -2.51 -0.52
N GLU A 46 -10.00 -3.27 -1.61
CA GLU A 46 -10.41 -4.67 -1.68
C GLU A 46 -9.57 -5.53 -0.71
N ARG A 47 -8.25 -5.32 -0.64
CA ARG A 47 -7.39 -5.98 0.36
C ARG A 47 -7.79 -5.69 1.79
N PHE A 48 -8.14 -4.44 2.13
CA PHE A 48 -8.67 -4.09 3.46
C PHE A 48 -10.02 -4.75 3.76
N SER A 49 -10.86 -4.92 2.74
CA SER A 49 -12.13 -5.64 2.87
C SER A 49 -11.90 -7.13 3.15
N GLN A 50 -11.02 -7.76 2.38
CA GLN A 50 -10.70 -9.18 2.44
C GLN A 50 -9.73 -9.54 3.59
N GLN A 51 -9.00 -8.56 4.12
CA GLN A 51 -7.93 -8.70 5.11
C GLN A 51 -6.77 -9.57 4.62
N VAL A 52 -6.31 -9.31 3.39
CA VAL A 52 -5.21 -10.03 2.74
C VAL A 52 -4.09 -9.09 2.34
N ALA A 53 -2.88 -9.63 2.23
CA ALA A 53 -1.72 -8.96 1.66
C ALA A 53 -1.75 -9.00 0.12
N PRO A 54 -0.87 -8.24 -0.57
CA PRO A 54 -0.78 -8.28 -2.04
C PRO A 54 -0.49 -9.67 -2.61
N ASP A 55 0.16 -10.56 -1.87
CA ASP A 55 0.37 -11.95 -2.27
C ASP A 55 -0.85 -12.87 -2.05
N GLY A 56 -1.97 -12.31 -1.59
CA GLY A 56 -3.21 -13.03 -1.26
C GLY A 56 -3.21 -13.72 0.10
N SER A 57 -2.10 -13.67 0.86
CA SER A 57 -2.05 -14.28 2.20
C SER A 57 -2.89 -13.48 3.21
N PRO A 58 -3.63 -14.13 4.12
CA PRO A 58 -4.39 -13.40 5.14
C PRO A 58 -3.46 -12.68 6.10
N TRP A 59 -3.83 -11.47 6.51
CA TRP A 59 -3.06 -10.73 7.51
C TRP A 59 -2.98 -11.46 8.84
N ALA A 60 -1.85 -11.29 9.52
CA ALA A 60 -1.64 -11.84 10.85
C ALA A 60 -2.79 -11.42 11.80
N PRO A 61 -3.40 -12.38 12.52
CA PRO A 61 -4.58 -12.12 13.32
C PRO A 61 -4.29 -11.14 14.46
N LEU A 62 -5.34 -10.56 15.02
CA LEU A 62 -5.24 -9.74 16.23
C LEU A 62 -5.01 -10.65 17.44
N ALA A 63 -4.14 -10.20 18.36
CA ALA A 63 -3.92 -10.89 19.62
C ALA A 63 -5.22 -10.92 20.46
N PRO A 64 -5.45 -11.96 21.29
CA PRO A 64 -6.66 -12.05 22.12
C PRO A 64 -6.88 -10.83 23.03
N SER A 65 -5.80 -10.28 23.58
CA SER A 65 -5.83 -9.07 24.42
C SER A 65 -6.24 -7.81 23.65
N THR A 66 -5.95 -7.74 22.35
CA THR A 66 -6.41 -6.66 21.47
C THR A 66 -7.89 -6.84 21.14
N LEU A 67 -8.30 -8.06 20.76
CA LEU A 67 -9.70 -8.38 20.48
C LEU A 67 -10.61 -8.06 21.67
N ALA A 68 -10.18 -8.35 22.90
CA ALA A 68 -10.93 -8.05 24.11
C ALA A 68 -11.19 -6.54 24.34
N LYS A 69 -10.39 -5.66 23.73
CA LYS A 69 -10.51 -4.20 23.85
C LYS A 69 -11.18 -3.54 22.65
N LYS A 70 -11.10 -4.19 21.48
CA LYS A 70 -11.52 -3.63 20.20
C LYS A 70 -13.03 -3.79 20.02
N LYS A 71 -13.68 -2.79 19.43
CA LYS A 71 -15.12 -2.84 19.12
C LYS A 71 -15.45 -3.75 17.92
N SER A 72 -14.46 -3.99 17.06
CA SER A 72 -14.58 -4.79 15.85
C SER A 72 -13.42 -5.78 15.77
N PRO A 73 -13.64 -7.03 15.33
CA PRO A 73 -12.58 -8.01 15.16
C PRO A 73 -11.74 -7.78 13.89
N ARG A 74 -12.09 -6.78 13.07
CA ARG A 74 -11.40 -6.50 11.80
C ARG A 74 -9.95 -6.06 12.03
N THR A 75 -9.04 -6.69 11.33
CA THR A 75 -7.62 -6.35 11.29
C THR A 75 -7.40 -5.07 10.48
N LEU A 76 -6.46 -4.23 10.91
CA LEU A 76 -6.18 -2.89 10.34
C LEU A 76 -7.37 -1.92 10.22
N ARG A 77 -8.52 -2.25 10.83
CA ARG A 77 -9.70 -1.40 10.81
C ARG A 77 -10.25 -1.19 12.21
N GLU A 78 -10.21 0.04 12.69
CA GLU A 78 -10.91 0.47 13.92
C GLU A 78 -11.90 1.57 13.61
N SER A 79 -11.42 2.75 13.22
CA SER A 79 -12.24 3.84 12.66
C SER A 79 -12.34 3.78 11.14
N GLY A 80 -11.29 3.31 10.46
CA GLY A 80 -11.16 3.36 8.99
C GLY A 80 -10.02 4.25 8.52
N ASP A 81 -9.52 5.14 9.38
CA ASP A 81 -8.58 6.23 9.03
C ASP A 81 -7.41 5.80 8.15
N LEU A 82 -6.77 4.64 8.41
CA LEU A 82 -5.63 4.20 7.60
C LEU A 82 -6.02 4.00 6.14
N GLN A 83 -7.14 3.30 5.92
CA GLN A 83 -7.69 3.01 4.60
C GLN A 83 -8.21 4.30 3.96
N ASP A 84 -9.06 5.03 4.68
CA ASP A 84 -9.76 6.21 4.17
C ASP A 84 -8.83 7.41 3.88
N THR A 85 -7.58 7.36 4.36
CA THR A 85 -6.57 8.41 4.15
C THR A 85 -5.37 7.97 3.33
N LEU A 86 -5.46 6.83 2.65
CA LEU A 86 -4.53 6.53 1.55
C LEU A 86 -4.64 7.61 0.47
N ARG A 87 -3.51 7.91 -0.19
CA ARG A 87 -3.42 8.91 -1.25
C ARG A 87 -2.43 8.46 -2.31
N GLY A 88 -2.71 8.83 -3.55
CA GLY A 88 -1.71 8.82 -4.62
C GLY A 88 -1.38 10.23 -5.11
N GLN A 89 -0.15 10.41 -5.57
CA GLN A 89 0.38 11.65 -6.11
C GLN A 89 1.19 11.32 -7.36
N VAL A 90 0.81 11.92 -8.49
CA VAL A 90 1.49 11.80 -9.76
C VAL A 90 2.42 13.00 -9.95
N GLU A 91 3.71 12.75 -10.14
CA GLU A 91 4.72 13.78 -10.42
C GLU A 91 5.55 13.38 -11.63
N GLY A 92 5.38 14.10 -12.75
CA GLY A 92 6.08 13.75 -13.99
C GLY A 92 5.63 12.37 -14.51
N ASP A 93 6.58 11.45 -14.53
CA ASP A 93 6.45 10.04 -14.93
C ASP A 93 6.42 9.06 -13.74
N GLU A 94 6.30 9.58 -12.51
CA GLU A 94 6.25 8.79 -11.27
C GLU A 94 4.86 8.86 -10.62
N LEU A 95 4.43 7.74 -10.03
CA LEU A 95 3.26 7.66 -9.15
C LEU A 95 3.67 7.16 -7.77
N LEU A 96 3.50 8.03 -6.77
CA LEU A 96 3.63 7.67 -5.36
C LEU A 96 2.26 7.33 -4.78
N PHE A 97 2.10 6.17 -4.15
CA PHE A 97 0.85 5.75 -3.52
C PHE A 97 1.06 5.28 -2.07
N GLY A 98 0.33 5.81 -1.10
CA GLY A 98 0.44 5.32 0.27
C GLY A 98 -0.14 6.26 1.34
N THR A 99 0.55 6.34 2.48
CA THR A 99 0.07 7.06 3.67
C THR A 99 1.19 7.83 4.37
N ASP A 100 0.84 8.98 4.96
CA ASP A 100 1.73 9.75 5.83
C ASP A 100 1.70 9.28 7.29
N ARG A 101 0.82 8.34 7.63
CA ARG A 101 0.62 7.85 9.00
C ARG A 101 1.79 6.97 9.43
N PRO A 102 2.55 7.32 10.51
CA PRO A 102 3.68 6.51 10.96
C PRO A 102 3.29 5.08 11.38
N TYR A 103 2.10 4.90 11.93
CA TYR A 103 1.61 3.56 12.28
C TYR A 103 1.26 2.71 11.04
N GLY A 104 1.03 3.36 9.88
CA GLY A 104 0.89 2.68 8.60
C GLY A 104 2.19 1.93 8.24
N ALA A 105 3.35 2.58 8.39
CA ALA A 105 4.65 1.94 8.22
C ALA A 105 4.85 0.76 9.16
N VAL A 106 4.50 0.92 10.44
CA VAL A 106 4.58 -0.16 11.43
C VAL A 106 3.72 -1.35 11.03
N HIS A 107 2.54 -1.13 10.42
CA HIS A 107 1.71 -2.22 9.93
C HIS A 107 2.21 -2.81 8.62
N GLN A 108 2.71 -2.00 7.69
CA GLN A 108 3.29 -2.47 6.44
C GLN A 108 4.48 -3.40 6.69
N PHE A 109 5.42 -3.00 7.55
CA PHE A 109 6.71 -3.67 7.72
C PHE A 109 6.82 -4.51 9.01
N GLY A 110 5.89 -4.33 9.95
CA GLY A 110 6.03 -4.85 11.31
C GLY A 110 7.01 -4.03 12.14
N GLN A 111 7.10 -4.36 13.44
CA GLN A 111 8.01 -3.68 14.35
C GLN A 111 8.37 -4.57 15.56
N LYS A 112 9.65 -4.62 15.94
CA LYS A 112 10.11 -5.38 17.11
C LYS A 112 9.78 -4.69 18.44
N ALA A 113 9.62 -5.49 19.49
CA ALA A 113 9.46 -4.98 20.84
C ALA A 113 10.60 -4.01 21.21
N GLY A 114 10.24 -2.83 21.74
CA GLY A 114 11.20 -1.81 22.16
C GLY A 114 11.86 -1.01 21.02
N ALA A 115 11.49 -1.24 19.76
CA ALA A 115 12.08 -0.52 18.62
C ALA A 115 11.81 0.99 18.65
N SER A 116 10.76 1.44 19.35
CA SER A 116 10.44 2.86 19.59
C SER A 116 10.90 3.34 20.99
N GLY A 117 11.83 2.63 21.62
CA GLY A 117 12.40 2.98 22.92
C GLY A 117 11.62 2.43 24.11
N ARG A 118 11.60 3.19 25.21
CA ARG A 118 11.00 2.79 26.50
C ARG A 118 10.12 3.89 27.07
N ASN A 119 9.06 3.50 27.77
CA ASN A 119 8.21 4.45 28.49
C ASN A 119 8.88 4.96 29.78
N ARG A 120 8.25 5.92 30.48
CA ARG A 120 8.76 6.49 31.75
C ARG A 120 8.99 5.46 32.87
N ARG A 121 8.33 4.30 32.79
CA ARG A 121 8.47 3.17 33.73
C ARG A 121 9.49 2.12 33.26
N GLY A 122 10.21 2.39 32.17
CA GLY A 122 11.24 1.52 31.61
C GLY A 122 10.72 0.35 30.76
N SER A 123 9.40 0.24 30.53
CA SER A 123 8.85 -0.82 29.67
C SER A 123 9.09 -0.53 28.18
N PRO A 124 9.36 -1.54 27.35
CA PRO A 124 9.60 -1.36 25.92
C PRO A 124 8.37 -0.81 25.19
N ILE A 125 8.61 -0.02 24.14
CA ILE A 125 7.61 0.48 23.20
C ILE A 125 8.02 0.04 21.79
N PRO A 126 7.21 -0.74 21.07
CA PRO A 126 6.04 -1.45 21.57
C PRO A 126 6.42 -2.49 22.64
N TRP A 127 5.47 -2.84 23.50
CA TRP A 127 5.63 -3.81 24.60
C TRP A 127 5.89 -5.25 24.13
N GLY A 128 5.60 -5.55 22.86
CA GLY A 128 5.85 -6.84 22.20
C GLY A 128 6.00 -6.63 20.69
N ASP A 129 6.34 -7.70 19.98
CA ASP A 129 6.47 -7.67 18.52
C ASP A 129 5.13 -7.39 17.85
N ILE A 130 5.15 -6.50 16.85
CA ILE A 130 4.03 -6.20 15.96
C ILE A 130 4.32 -6.91 14.63
N PRO A 131 3.50 -7.88 14.21
CA PRO A 131 3.69 -8.54 12.92
C PRO A 131 3.34 -7.59 11.77
N ALA A 132 4.04 -7.77 10.65
CA ALA A 132 3.71 -7.12 9.39
C ALA A 132 2.32 -7.58 8.90
N ARG A 133 1.62 -6.65 8.28
CA ARG A 133 0.32 -6.81 7.61
C ARG A 133 0.40 -5.97 6.33
N PRO A 134 1.20 -6.40 5.35
CA PRO A 134 1.43 -5.62 4.14
C PRO A 134 0.10 -5.35 3.45
N TYR A 135 -0.18 -4.09 3.17
CA TYR A 135 -1.38 -3.66 2.45
C TYR A 135 -1.01 -2.86 1.19
N LEU A 136 0.18 -2.27 1.15
CA LEU A 136 0.80 -1.71 -0.05
C LEU A 136 1.67 -2.75 -0.75
N GLY A 137 1.65 -2.70 -2.09
CA GLY A 137 2.39 -3.59 -2.98
C GLY A 137 1.52 -3.96 -4.18
N LEU A 138 2.15 -4.51 -5.20
CA LEU A 138 1.48 -5.05 -6.38
C LEU A 138 1.32 -6.56 -6.21
N SER A 139 0.11 -7.04 -6.47
CA SER A 139 -0.14 -8.46 -6.70
C SER A 139 0.13 -8.81 -8.17
N ALA A 140 0.13 -10.10 -8.51
CA ALA A 140 0.18 -10.51 -9.91
C ALA A 140 -1.05 -10.03 -10.72
N GLU A 141 -2.20 -9.90 -10.06
CA GLU A 141 -3.41 -9.32 -10.66
C GLU A 141 -3.24 -7.81 -10.86
N ASP A 142 -2.62 -7.11 -9.90
CA ASP A 142 -2.30 -5.69 -10.05
C ASP A 142 -1.37 -5.42 -11.21
N GLU A 143 -0.30 -6.20 -11.34
CA GLU A 143 0.60 -6.06 -12.48
C GLU A 143 -0.16 -6.25 -13.81
N THR A 144 -1.06 -7.24 -13.86
CA THR A 144 -1.87 -7.52 -15.07
C THR A 144 -2.81 -6.36 -15.41
N GLU A 145 -3.53 -5.83 -14.42
CA GLU A 145 -4.46 -4.72 -14.62
C GLU A 145 -3.75 -3.41 -14.95
N ILE A 146 -2.62 -3.12 -14.31
CA ILE A 146 -1.79 -1.96 -14.63
C ILE A 146 -1.28 -2.05 -16.06
N LEU A 147 -0.84 -3.23 -16.50
CA LEU A 147 -0.45 -3.44 -17.90
C LEU A 147 -1.61 -3.22 -18.85
N ALA A 148 -2.81 -3.70 -18.52
CA ALA A 148 -4.01 -3.48 -19.34
C ALA A 148 -4.37 -1.98 -19.44
N ILE A 149 -4.24 -1.23 -18.33
CA ILE A 149 -4.42 0.23 -18.31
C ILE A 149 -3.40 0.87 -19.26
N VAL A 150 -2.11 0.57 -19.11
CA VAL A 150 -1.05 1.12 -19.98
C VAL A 150 -1.28 0.77 -21.45
N GLU A 151 -1.64 -0.47 -21.77
CA GLU A 151 -1.93 -0.92 -23.13
C GLU A 151 -3.13 -0.19 -23.74
N SER A 152 -4.15 0.14 -22.95
CA SER A 152 -5.31 0.90 -23.43
C SER A 152 -4.93 2.29 -23.95
N TRP A 153 -3.86 2.88 -23.40
CA TRP A 153 -3.31 4.16 -23.86
C TRP A 153 -2.40 4.02 -25.09
N LEU A 154 -1.91 2.82 -25.39
CA LEU A 154 -1.06 2.53 -26.56
C LEU A 154 -1.86 2.21 -27.83
N LEU A 155 -3.09 1.74 -27.68
CA LEU A 155 -3.94 1.36 -28.81
C LEU A 155 -4.76 2.57 -29.28
N PRO A 156 -4.74 2.91 -30.58
CA PRO A 156 -5.62 3.94 -31.11
C PRO A 156 -7.08 3.50 -31.01
N VAL A 157 -7.95 4.37 -30.48
CA VAL A 157 -9.41 4.23 -30.44
C VAL A 157 -9.99 4.26 -31.85
#